data_AF-A0A4Z0AZH0-F1
#
_entry.id   AF-A0A4Z0AZH0-F1
#
_cell.length_a   1.000
_cell.length_b   1.000
_cell.length_c   1.000
_cell.angle_alpha   90.00
_cell.angle_beta   90.00
_cell.angle_gamma   90.00
#
_symmetry.space_group_name_H-M   'P 1'
#
loop_
_entity.id
_entity.type
_entity.pdbx_description
1 polymer ?
#
loop_
_entity_poly.entity_id
_entity_poly.type
_entity_poly.pdbx_seq_one_letter_code
_entity_poly.pdbx_strand_id
1 'polypeptide(L)'
;MSDDALTEFHQELVAEVEEGLSTEEPFSANIFTRLILERLEEAGHFDSTFPLYQEGPIRNTRYRIDGYTYDEDRARLDLFTTIYSGDLTASKIPAADITR
;
A
#
# COMPACT_ATOMS: atom_id res chain seq x y z
N MET A 1 -7.37 -24.08 -6.01
CA MET A 1 -6.49 -24.10 -4.82
C MET A 1 -5.70 -22.80 -4.67
N SER A 2 -4.81 -22.40 -5.59
CA SER A 2 -4.11 -21.09 -5.46
C SER A 2 -5.02 -19.88 -5.70
N ASP A 3 -5.95 -19.97 -6.67
CA ASP A 3 -6.90 -18.88 -6.95
C ASP A 3 -7.91 -18.68 -5.81
N ASP A 4 -8.28 -19.76 -5.11
CA ASP A 4 -9.22 -19.67 -3.99
C ASP A 4 -8.58 -18.95 -2.81
N ALA A 5 -7.34 -19.31 -2.44
CA ALA A 5 -6.60 -18.65 -1.37
C ALA A 5 -6.28 -17.18 -1.68
N LEU A 6 -5.98 -16.85 -2.94
CA LEU A 6 -5.77 -15.47 -3.36
C LEU A 6 -7.08 -14.65 -3.26
N THR A 7 -8.21 -15.26 -3.63
CA THR A 7 -9.52 -14.62 -3.55
C THR A 7 -9.94 -14.39 -2.09
N GLU A 8 -9.71 -15.37 -1.22
CA GLU A 8 -9.98 -15.27 0.22
C GLU A 8 -9.14 -14.16 0.85
N PHE A 9 -7.83 -14.16 0.63
CA PHE A 9 -6.93 -13.10 1.10
C PHE A 9 -7.37 -11.71 0.62
N HIS A 10 -7.76 -11.59 -0.66
CA HIS A 10 -8.25 -10.34 -1.20
C HIS A 10 -9.54 -9.86 -0.52
N GLN A 11 -10.50 -10.77 -0.29
CA GLN A 11 -11.76 -10.45 0.40
C GLN A 11 -11.54 -10.03 1.85
N GLU A 12 -10.67 -10.74 2.57
CA GLU A 12 -10.28 -10.39 3.94
C GLU A 12 -9.63 -9.00 4.00
N LEU A 13 -8.69 -8.72 3.09
CA LEU A 13 -8.01 -7.44 3.04
C LEU A 13 -8.97 -6.28 2.73
N VAL A 14 -9.92 -6.47 1.80
CA VAL A 14 -10.95 -5.46 1.51
C VAL A 14 -11.83 -5.22 2.73
N ALA A 15 -12.26 -6.28 3.42
CA ALA A 15 -13.06 -6.16 4.63
C ALA A 15 -12.33 -5.38 5.73
N GLU A 16 -11.04 -5.69 5.97
CA GLU A 16 -10.22 -4.94 6.93
C GLU A 16 -10.06 -3.47 6.55
N VAL A 17 -9.93 -3.16 5.26
CA VAL A 17 -9.88 -1.78 4.79
C VAL A 17 -11.20 -1.05 5.07
N GLU A 18 -12.33 -1.70 4.80
CA GLU A 18 -13.66 -1.12 5.08
C GLU A 18 -13.91 -0.93 6.58
N GLU A 19 -13.50 -1.89 7.42
CA GLU A 19 -13.61 -1.80 8.88
C GLU A 19 -12.74 -0.69 9.47
N GLY A 20 -11.60 -0.39 8.85
CA GLY A 20 -10.71 0.70 9.27
C GLY A 20 -11.22 2.10 8.95
N LEU A 21 -12.27 2.23 8.12
CA LEU A 21 -12.82 3.54 7.77
C LEU A 21 -13.49 4.20 8.98
N SER A 22 -13.17 5.48 9.18
CA SER A 22 -13.78 6.29 10.23
C SER A 22 -13.94 7.74 9.78
N THR A 23 -14.58 8.56 10.60
CA THR A 23 -14.66 10.01 10.36
C THR A 23 -13.27 10.67 10.35
N GLU A 24 -12.31 10.12 11.09
CA GLU A 24 -10.94 10.65 11.20
C GLU A 24 -10.03 10.13 10.08
N GLU A 25 -10.28 8.91 9.60
CA GLU A 25 -9.57 8.30 8.47
C GLU A 25 -10.58 7.86 7.40
N PRO A 26 -11.06 8.80 6.56
CA PRO A 26 -12.13 8.54 5.60
C PRO A 26 -11.63 7.94 4.27
N PHE A 27 -10.31 7.79 4.10
CA PHE A 27 -9.70 7.39 2.83
C PHE A 27 -9.22 5.93 2.88
N SER A 28 -9.92 5.05 2.16
CA SER A 28 -9.60 3.61 2.10
C SER A 28 -8.19 3.32 1.59
N ALA A 29 -7.65 4.13 0.68
CA ALA A 29 -6.28 3.98 0.20
C ALA A 29 -5.22 4.20 1.30
N ASN A 30 -5.47 5.11 2.25
CA ASN A 30 -4.58 5.34 3.38
C ASN A 30 -4.60 4.14 4.35
N ILE A 31 -5.80 3.63 4.65
CA ILE A 31 -5.99 2.42 5.46
C ILE A 31 -5.27 1.23 4.82
N PHE A 32 -5.50 1.00 3.54
CA PHE A 32 -4.83 -0.06 2.77
C PHE A 32 -3.31 0.06 2.88
N THR A 33 -2.78 1.27 2.67
CA THR A 33 -1.33 1.51 2.76
C THR A 33 -0.79 1.13 4.12
N ARG A 34 -1.42 1.60 5.20
CA ARG A 34 -1.03 1.26 6.57
C ARG A 34 -1.05 -0.25 6.81
N LEU A 35 -2.13 -0.93 6.43
CA LEU A 35 -2.27 -2.38 6.61
C LEU A 35 -1.18 -3.19 5.88
N ILE A 36 -0.82 -2.79 4.66
CA ILE A 36 0.24 -3.45 3.89
C ILE A 36 1.62 -3.20 4.52
N LEU A 37 1.87 -1.96 4.97
CA LEU A 37 3.11 -1.60 5.65
C LEU A 37 3.29 -2.40 6.96
N GLU A 38 2.26 -2.45 7.80
CA GLU A 38 2.25 -3.27 9.04
C GLU A 38 2.53 -4.75 8.74
N ARG A 39 1.87 -5.32 7.72
CA ARG A 39 2.12 -6.72 7.31
C ARG A 39 3.54 -6.98 6.83
N LEU A 40 4.16 -6.01 6.14
CA LEU A 40 5.55 -6.13 5.69
C LEU A 40 6.53 -6.11 6.88
N GLU A 41 6.23 -5.33 7.92
CA GLU A 41 6.98 -5.37 9.18
C GLU A 41 6.80 -6.71 9.90
N GLU A 42 5.57 -7.18 10.05
CA GLU A 42 5.25 -8.47 10.70
C GLU A 42 5.91 -9.65 9.99
N ALA A 43 6.04 -9.59 8.67
CA ALA A 43 6.75 -10.58 7.86
C ALA A 43 8.29 -10.49 7.98
N GLY A 44 8.81 -9.48 8.68
CA GLY A 44 10.25 -9.25 8.87
C GLY A 44 10.96 -8.71 7.62
N HIS A 45 10.23 -8.11 6.68
CA HIS A 45 10.85 -7.48 5.51
C HIS A 45 11.50 -6.14 5.84
N PHE A 46 10.94 -5.42 6.82
CA PHE A 46 11.43 -4.13 7.29
C PHE A 46 11.26 -4.04 8.81
N ASP A 47 12.14 -3.29 9.49
CA ASP A 47 12.08 -3.14 10.95
C ASP A 47 11.09 -2.04 11.38
N SER A 48 10.95 -0.99 10.56
CA SER A 48 9.99 0.09 10.79
C SER A 48 9.61 0.75 9.46
N THR A 49 8.33 0.96 9.25
CA THR A 49 7.73 1.58 8.08
C THR A 49 6.77 2.65 8.54
N PHE A 50 6.59 3.67 7.70
CA PHE A 50 5.82 4.85 8.06
C PHE A 50 4.87 5.20 6.91
N PRO A 51 3.54 5.25 7.17
CA PRO A 51 2.61 5.78 6.18
C PRO A 51 2.85 7.28 6.02
N LEU A 52 2.91 7.74 4.78
CA LEU A 52 3.12 9.14 4.43
C LEU A 52 2.51 9.38 3.05
N TYR A 53 1.31 9.97 3.00
CA TYR A 53 0.77 10.48 1.74
C TYR A 53 1.47 11.79 1.37
N GLN A 54 2.30 11.74 0.34
CA GLN A 54 2.95 12.90 -0.23
C GLN A 54 2.92 12.80 -1.75
N GLU A 55 2.29 13.78 -2.39
CA GLU A 55 2.32 13.92 -3.84
C GLU A 55 2.78 15.31 -4.25
N GLY A 56 3.31 15.42 -5.47
CA GLY A 56 3.70 16.71 -6.00
C GLY A 56 4.34 16.64 -7.37
N PRO A 57 4.70 17.81 -7.92
CA PRO A 57 5.46 17.88 -9.16
C PRO A 57 6.96 17.69 -8.89
N ILE A 58 7.63 16.93 -9.76
CA ILE A 58 9.08 16.93 -9.94
C ILE A 58 9.36 17.23 -11.41
N ARG A 59 9.87 18.44 -11.69
CA ARG A 59 10.14 18.92 -13.05
C ARG A 59 8.91 18.78 -13.97
N ASN A 60 8.96 17.83 -14.90
CA ASN A 60 7.93 17.55 -15.90
C ASN A 60 7.09 16.31 -15.59
N THR A 61 7.23 15.72 -14.38
CA THR A 61 6.42 14.58 -13.92
C THR A 61 5.75 14.88 -12.58
N ARG A 62 4.78 14.04 -12.21
CA ARG A 62 4.21 13.98 -10.86
C ARG A 62 4.78 12.77 -10.14
N TYR A 63 4.85 12.83 -8.83
CA TYR A 63 5.18 11.70 -7.97
C TYR A 63 4.10 11.54 -6.91
N ARG A 64 3.96 10.32 -6.40
CA ARG A 64 3.21 9.99 -5.20
C ARG A 64 4.00 8.99 -4.36
N ILE A 65 4.19 9.33 -3.10
CA ILE A 65 4.72 8.47 -2.06
C ILE A 65 3.57 8.24 -1.11
N ASP A 66 3.33 7.00 -0.75
CA ASP A 66 2.28 6.58 0.18
C ASP A 66 2.88 6.09 1.51
N GLY A 67 4.17 5.75 1.52
CA GLY A 67 4.93 5.46 2.73
C GLY A 67 6.43 5.36 2.48
N TYR A 68 7.19 5.16 3.55
CA TYR A 68 8.63 4.97 3.46
C TYR A 68 9.17 4.10 4.60
N THR A 69 10.40 3.65 4.45
CA THR A 69 11.23 3.08 5.52
C THR A 69 12.67 3.54 5.33
N TYR A 70 13.39 3.67 6.44
CA TYR A 70 14.79 4.05 6.43
C TYR A 70 15.61 3.06 7.23
N ASP A 71 16.51 2.36 6.55
CA ASP A 71 17.51 1.48 7.15
C ASP A 71 18.74 2.32 7.50
N GLU A 72 18.93 2.60 8.79
CA GLU A 72 20.04 3.42 9.28
C GLU A 72 21.40 2.77 9.06
N ASP A 73 21.49 1.45 9.24
CA ASP A 73 22.73 0.68 9.10
C ASP A 73 23.25 0.71 7.66
N ARG A 74 22.33 0.68 6.70
CA ARG A 74 22.64 0.71 5.27
C ARG A 74 22.54 2.10 4.65
N ALA A 75 22.13 3.09 5.44
CA ALA A 75 21.80 4.45 4.98
C ALA A 75 20.89 4.43 3.73
N ARG A 76 19.84 3.59 3.76
CA ARG A 76 18.94 3.37 2.61
C ARG A 76 17.53 3.85 2.92
N LEU A 77 17.00 4.69 2.04
CA LEU A 77 15.60 5.10 2.03
C LEU A 77 14.85 4.29 0.97
N ASP A 78 13.86 3.51 1.40
CA ASP A 78 12.92 2.85 0.50
C ASP A 78 11.59 3.61 0.53
N LEU A 79 11.04 3.87 -0.66
CA LEU A 79 9.78 4.61 -0.85
C LEU A 79 8.72 3.66 -1.40
N PHE A 80 7.50 3.76 -0.87
CA PHE A 80 6.37 2.94 -1.27
C PHE A 80 5.32 3.77 -2.00
N THR A 81 4.76 3.17 -3.06
CA THR A 81 3.59 3.66 -3.76
C THR A 81 2.59 2.50 -3.84
N THR A 82 1.41 2.69 -3.27
CA THR A 82 0.38 1.64 -3.13
C THR A 82 -0.75 1.84 -4.12
N ILE A 83 -1.22 0.77 -4.75
CA ILE A 83 -2.34 0.85 -5.71
C ILE A 83 -3.52 0.11 -5.08
N TYR A 84 -4.56 0.87 -4.73
CA TYR A 84 -5.81 0.35 -4.20
C TYR A 84 -6.97 0.81 -5.08
N SER A 85 -7.70 -0.15 -5.66
CA SER A 85 -8.88 0.11 -6.50
C SER A 85 -10.21 -0.20 -5.81
N GLY A 86 -10.20 -0.90 -4.67
CA GLY A 86 -11.42 -1.31 -3.95
C GLY A 86 -12.34 -2.25 -4.76
N ASP A 87 -11.81 -2.90 -5.79
CA ASP A 87 -12.59 -3.82 -6.62
C ASP A 87 -13.01 -5.06 -5.82
N LEU A 88 -14.18 -5.63 -6.12
CA LEU A 88 -14.69 -6.85 -5.47
C LEU A 88 -13.95 -8.13 -5.92
N THR A 89 -13.24 -8.07 -7.04
CA THR A 89 -12.53 -9.23 -7.62
C THR A 89 -11.05 -8.90 -7.83
N ALA A 90 -10.18 -9.74 -7.29
CA ALA A 90 -8.75 -9.67 -7.55
C ALA A 90 -8.49 -9.69 -9.06
N SER A 91 -7.85 -8.64 -9.58
CA SER A 91 -7.52 -8.51 -10.99
C SER A 91 -6.04 -8.19 -11.16
N LYS A 92 -5.49 -8.57 -12.32
CA LYS A 92 -4.10 -8.21 -12.64
C LYS A 92 -4.02 -6.73 -12.95
N ILE A 93 -3.10 -6.04 -12.28
CA ILE A 93 -2.80 -4.63 -12.58
C ILE A 93 -2.06 -4.56 -13.92
N PRO A 94 -2.54 -3.79 -14.90
CA PRO A 94 -1.82 -3.56 -16.15
C PRO A 94 -0.46 -2.89 -15.88
N ALA A 95 0.58 -3.28 -16.62
CA ALA A 95 1.92 -2.71 -16.44
C ALA A 95 1.93 -1.18 -16.60
N ALA A 96 1.07 -0.64 -17.46
CA ALA A 96 0.93 0.81 -17.69
C ALA A 96 0.45 1.57 -16.44
N ASP A 97 -0.23 0.90 -15.51
CA ASP A 97 -0.73 1.52 -14.28
C ASP A 97 0.28 1.45 -13.13
N ILE A 98 1.33 0.63 -13.26
CA ILE A 98 2.42 0.51 -12.27
C ILE A 98 3.51 1.58 -12.51
N THR A 99 3.76 1.97 -13.76
CA THR A 99 4.86 2.88 -14.16
C THR A 99 4.45 4.36 -14.32
N ARG A 100 3.34 4.80 -13.72
CA ARG A 100 2.84 6.18 -13.87
C ARG A 100 3.61 7.21 -13.03
#